data_AF-V7CZJ3-F1
#
_entry.id   AF-V7CZJ3-F1
#
_cell.length_a   1.000
_cell.length_b   1.000
_cell.length_c   1.000
_cell.angle_alpha   90.00
_cell.angle_beta   90.00
_cell.angle_gamma   90.00
#
_symmetry.space_group_name_H-M   'P 1'
#
loop_
_entity.id
_entity.type
_entity.pdbx_description
1 polymer ?
#
loop_
_entity_poly.entity_id
_entity_poly.type
_entity_poly.pdbx_seq_one_letter_code
_entity_poly.pdbx_strand_id
1 'polypeptide(L)'
;MADQLSKAEEFEKKAEKKLAGWGLFGSKYEDAADLFDKAANSFKLAKSWDRAGATYLKLANCHLKLESKHEAAQAQVDAAHCYKKTNINEAVSCLDRAVNIFCDIGRLSMAARYLKEIAELYESEQNIDQALVYYEKSADFFQNEEVTTTANQCKQKVAQFAAQLEQYQKSIEIYEEIARQSLNSNLLKYGVKGHLLNAGICQLCKGDVVAITNALERYQELDPTFSGTRECRLLADIAAAIDEEDVGKFTDVVKEFDSMTPLDSWKTTLLLRVKEKLKAKELEEDDLT
;
A
#
# COMPACT_ATOMS: atom_id res chain seq x y z
N MET A 1 31.21 -17.52 -7.68
CA MET A 1 29.94 -17.58 -8.45
C MET A 1 29.79 -18.91 -9.19
N ALA A 2 30.72 -19.32 -10.06
CA ALA A 2 30.66 -20.60 -10.76
C ALA A 2 30.55 -21.83 -9.83
N ASP A 3 31.29 -21.85 -8.71
CA ASP A 3 31.22 -22.93 -7.72
C ASP A 3 29.83 -23.08 -7.06
N GLN A 4 29.16 -21.96 -6.77
CA GLN A 4 27.81 -21.98 -6.17
C GLN A 4 26.74 -22.41 -7.18
N LEU A 5 26.89 -22.03 -8.45
CA LEU A 5 25.97 -22.44 -9.51
C LEU A 5 26.03 -23.95 -9.76
N SER A 6 27.25 -24.51 -9.83
CA SER A 6 27.47 -25.95 -10.00
C SER A 6 26.89 -26.75 -8.82
N LYS A 7 27.14 -26.30 -7.57
CA LYS A 7 26.55 -26.90 -6.37
C LYS A 7 25.03 -26.89 -6.40
N ALA A 8 24.43 -25.77 -6.81
CA ALA A 8 22.98 -25.64 -6.91
C ALA A 8 22.39 -26.66 -7.91
N GLU A 9 22.99 -26.77 -9.09
CA GLU A 9 22.59 -27.74 -10.12
C GLU A 9 22.71 -29.19 -9.66
N GLU A 10 23.78 -29.50 -8.92
CA GLU A 10 23.98 -30.84 -8.36
C GLU A 10 22.90 -31.19 -7.34
N PHE A 11 22.58 -30.26 -6.42
CA PHE A 11 21.51 -30.46 -5.43
C PHE A 11 20.14 -30.58 -6.09
N GLU A 12 19.82 -29.71 -7.06
CA GLU A 12 18.56 -29.73 -7.79
C GLU A 12 18.38 -31.07 -8.52
N LYS A 13 19.41 -31.54 -9.23
CA LYS A 13 19.38 -32.84 -9.94
C LYS A 13 19.24 -34.01 -8.97
N LYS A 14 19.85 -33.95 -7.78
CA LYS A 14 19.66 -34.98 -6.74
C LYS A 14 18.22 -34.97 -6.20
N ALA A 15 17.64 -33.79 -5.99
CA ALA A 15 16.25 -33.66 -5.54
C ALA A 15 15.26 -34.25 -6.56
N GLU A 16 15.44 -33.94 -7.84
CA GLU A 16 14.60 -34.46 -8.93
C GLU A 16 14.69 -36.00 -9.04
N LYS A 17 15.90 -36.56 -8.89
CA LYS A 17 16.09 -38.01 -8.84
C LYS A 17 15.37 -38.65 -7.65
N LYS A 18 15.35 -38.00 -6.48
CA LYS A 18 14.61 -38.48 -5.30
C LYS A 18 13.11 -38.49 -5.56
N LEU A 19 12.55 -37.45 -6.20
CA LEU A 19 11.14 -37.41 -6.57
C LEU A 19 10.73 -38.49 -7.59
N ALA A 20 11.63 -38.81 -8.54
CA ALA A 20 11.43 -39.84 -9.57
C ALA A 20 11.63 -41.28 -9.05
N GLY A 21 12.33 -41.45 -7.92
CA GLY A 21 12.60 -42.77 -7.33
C GLY A 21 11.39 -43.39 -6.64
N TRP A 22 11.41 -44.72 -6.52
CA TRP A 22 10.46 -45.48 -5.70
C TRP A 22 10.96 -45.50 -4.25
N GLY A 23 10.28 -44.78 -3.35
CA GLY A 23 10.69 -44.68 -1.94
C GLY A 23 10.31 -45.94 -1.15
N LEU A 24 11.31 -46.61 -0.55
CA LEU A 24 11.11 -47.81 0.28
C LEU A 24 11.22 -47.51 1.80
N PHE A 25 11.78 -46.35 2.18
CA PHE A 25 11.84 -45.82 3.55
C PHE A 25 11.84 -44.28 3.50
N GLY A 26 11.00 -43.61 4.31
CA GLY A 26 10.85 -42.15 4.35
C GLY A 26 9.96 -41.55 3.24
N SER A 27 9.49 -40.32 3.42
CA SER A 27 8.76 -39.60 2.37
C SER A 27 9.74 -39.04 1.34
N LYS A 28 9.67 -39.48 0.08
CA LYS A 28 10.52 -38.96 -1.01
C LYS A 28 10.46 -37.43 -1.17
N TYR A 29 9.38 -36.81 -0.70
CA TYR A 29 9.19 -35.37 -0.73
C TYR A 29 9.99 -34.65 0.36
N GLU A 30 10.27 -35.30 1.49
CA GLU A 30 11.09 -34.75 2.57
C GLU A 30 12.56 -34.70 2.15
N ASP A 31 13.09 -35.82 1.65
CA ASP A 31 14.44 -35.90 1.06
C ASP A 31 14.62 -34.87 -0.08
N ALA A 32 13.60 -34.69 -0.91
CA ALA A 32 13.64 -33.73 -2.02
C ALA A 32 13.56 -32.28 -1.54
N ALA A 33 12.76 -31.99 -0.51
CA ALA A 33 12.65 -30.66 0.07
C ALA A 33 14.00 -30.17 0.61
N ASP A 34 14.70 -30.99 1.40
CA ASP A 34 16.02 -30.65 1.93
C ASP A 34 17.05 -30.34 0.83
N LEU A 35 16.98 -31.06 -0.29
CA LEU A 35 17.88 -30.85 -1.43
C LEU A 35 17.48 -29.60 -2.23
N PHE A 36 16.18 -29.35 -2.43
CA PHE A 36 15.71 -28.14 -3.09
C PHE A 36 16.01 -26.88 -2.29
N ASP A 37 15.90 -26.90 -0.96
CA ASP A 37 16.29 -25.74 -0.13
C ASP A 37 17.79 -25.43 -0.26
N LYS A 38 18.65 -26.44 -0.21
CA LYS A 38 20.10 -26.28 -0.46
C LYS A 38 20.38 -25.74 -1.86
N ALA A 39 19.69 -26.27 -2.88
CA ALA A 39 19.83 -25.81 -4.26
C ALA A 39 19.40 -24.34 -4.42
N ALA A 40 18.22 -23.97 -3.90
CA ALA A 40 17.68 -22.61 -3.96
C ALA A 40 18.60 -21.61 -3.26
N ASN A 41 19.11 -21.95 -2.07
CA ASN A 41 20.07 -21.13 -1.34
C ASN A 41 21.38 -20.95 -2.12
N SER A 42 21.91 -22.00 -2.76
CA SER A 42 23.09 -21.88 -3.63
C SER A 42 22.82 -21.04 -4.89
N PHE A 43 21.66 -21.17 -5.54
CA PHE A 43 21.26 -20.29 -6.65
C PHE A 43 21.16 -18.82 -6.21
N LYS A 44 20.61 -18.58 -5.00
CA LYS A 44 20.52 -17.25 -4.39
C LYS A 44 21.90 -16.63 -4.15
N LEU A 45 22.85 -17.40 -3.59
CA LEU A 45 24.25 -16.97 -3.40
C LEU A 45 24.97 -16.74 -4.72
N ALA A 46 24.60 -17.47 -5.78
CA ALA A 46 25.09 -17.24 -7.13
C ALA A 46 24.40 -16.07 -7.85
N LYS A 47 23.43 -15.39 -7.22
CA LYS A 47 22.57 -14.34 -7.80
C LYS A 47 21.77 -14.79 -9.02
N SER A 48 21.52 -16.09 -9.15
CA SER A 48 20.64 -16.65 -10.19
C SER A 48 19.21 -16.65 -9.68
N TRP A 49 18.61 -15.45 -9.62
CA TRP A 49 17.33 -15.21 -8.95
C TRP A 49 16.17 -16.02 -9.55
N ASP A 50 16.06 -16.09 -10.88
CA ASP A 50 14.98 -16.86 -11.52
C ASP A 50 15.07 -18.36 -11.21
N ARG A 51 16.29 -18.91 -11.18
CA ARG A 51 16.50 -20.32 -10.84
C ARG A 51 16.27 -20.58 -9.37
N ALA A 52 16.68 -19.66 -8.50
CA ALA A 52 16.37 -19.73 -7.07
C ALA A 52 14.86 -19.73 -6.84
N GLY A 53 14.13 -18.81 -7.47
CA GLY A 53 12.67 -18.72 -7.40
C GLY A 53 11.99 -20.01 -7.88
N ALA A 54 12.37 -20.52 -9.06
CA ALA A 54 11.82 -21.75 -9.60
C ALA A 54 12.11 -22.97 -8.70
N THR A 55 13.28 -23.00 -8.07
CA THR A 55 13.64 -24.06 -7.12
C THR A 55 12.85 -23.96 -5.82
N TYR A 56 12.62 -22.76 -5.29
CA TYR A 56 11.73 -22.54 -4.15
C TYR A 56 10.27 -22.93 -4.46
N LEU A 57 9.80 -22.76 -5.69
CA LEU A 57 8.48 -23.28 -6.11
C LEU A 57 8.42 -24.82 -6.09
N LYS A 58 9.50 -25.49 -6.51
CA LYS A 58 9.63 -26.96 -6.37
C LYS A 58 9.63 -27.39 -4.90
N LEU A 59 10.34 -26.65 -4.04
CA LEU A 59 10.34 -26.85 -2.59
C LEU A 59 8.93 -26.70 -1.99
N ALA A 60 8.23 -25.62 -2.32
CA ALA A 60 6.86 -25.37 -1.85
C ALA A 60 5.92 -26.52 -2.23
N ASN A 61 6.04 -27.03 -3.47
CA ASN A 61 5.26 -28.19 -3.91
C ASN A 61 5.58 -29.47 -3.11
N CYS A 62 6.83 -29.68 -2.69
CA CYS A 62 7.19 -30.79 -1.83
C CYS A 62 6.51 -30.64 -0.46
N HIS A 63 6.56 -29.46 0.16
CA HIS A 63 5.88 -29.18 1.43
C HIS A 63 4.36 -29.35 1.34
N LEU A 64 3.72 -28.96 0.22
CA LEU A 64 2.29 -29.23 0.01
C LEU A 64 1.98 -30.72 -0.04
N LYS A 65 2.85 -31.54 -0.63
CA LYS A 65 2.69 -33.01 -0.66
C LYS A 65 2.93 -33.68 0.69
N LEU A 66 3.66 -33.00 1.59
CA LEU A 66 3.86 -33.40 2.98
C LEU A 66 2.78 -32.83 3.92
N GLU A 67 1.79 -32.10 3.39
CA GLU A 67 0.78 -31.37 4.16
C GLU A 67 1.35 -30.30 5.12
N SER A 68 2.62 -29.94 4.94
CA SER A 68 3.35 -28.88 5.65
C SER A 68 2.99 -27.50 5.05
N LYS A 69 1.73 -27.08 5.23
CA LYS A 69 1.19 -25.86 4.59
C LYS A 69 1.93 -24.59 4.99
N HIS A 70 2.38 -24.47 6.23
CA HIS A 70 3.11 -23.29 6.70
C HIS A 70 4.45 -23.13 5.98
N GLU A 71 5.19 -24.23 5.88
CA GLU A 71 6.48 -24.34 5.20
C GLU A 71 6.32 -24.12 3.69
N ALA A 72 5.24 -24.64 3.11
CA ALA A 72 4.89 -24.40 1.71
C ALA A 72 4.66 -22.91 1.42
N ALA A 73 3.88 -22.22 2.25
CA ALA A 73 3.64 -20.80 2.11
C ALA A 73 4.93 -19.99 2.26
N GLN A 74 5.80 -20.37 3.19
CA GLN A 74 7.08 -19.69 3.37
C GLN A 74 8.02 -19.89 2.17
N ALA A 75 8.07 -21.10 1.60
CA ALA A 75 8.82 -21.34 0.37
C ALA A 75 8.28 -20.53 -0.82
N GLN A 76 6.95 -20.30 -0.92
CA GLN A 76 6.37 -19.38 -1.92
C GLN A 76 6.83 -17.93 -1.71
N VAL A 77 6.91 -17.47 -0.45
CA VAL A 77 7.44 -16.14 -0.11
C VAL A 77 8.92 -16.02 -0.50
N ASP A 78 9.73 -17.03 -0.21
CA ASP A 78 11.15 -17.04 -0.59
C ASP A 78 11.33 -17.05 -2.11
N ALA A 79 10.44 -17.74 -2.85
CA ALA A 79 10.38 -17.64 -4.30
C ALA A 79 10.04 -16.21 -4.76
N ALA A 80 9.02 -15.59 -4.16
CA ALA A 80 8.63 -14.23 -4.48
C ALA A 80 9.75 -13.21 -4.26
N HIS A 81 10.49 -13.31 -3.16
CA HIS A 81 11.63 -12.44 -2.88
C HIS A 81 12.76 -12.58 -3.92
N CYS A 82 12.94 -13.77 -4.49
CA CYS A 82 13.85 -13.97 -5.61
C CYS A 82 13.31 -13.31 -6.88
N TYR A 83 12.04 -13.57 -7.24
CA TYR A 83 11.42 -13.00 -8.43
C TYR A 83 11.26 -11.48 -8.38
N LYS A 84 11.15 -10.86 -7.20
CA LYS A 84 11.14 -9.40 -7.04
C LYS A 84 12.36 -8.71 -7.68
N LYS A 85 13.46 -9.45 -7.92
CA LYS A 85 14.67 -8.96 -8.60
C LYS A 85 14.64 -9.08 -10.12
N THR A 86 13.71 -9.84 -10.69
CA THR A 86 13.69 -10.19 -12.11
C THR A 86 12.34 -9.99 -12.78
N ASN A 87 11.25 -10.36 -12.11
CA ASN A 87 9.88 -10.27 -12.60
C ASN A 87 8.88 -10.03 -11.45
N ILE A 88 8.32 -8.83 -11.39
CA ILE A 88 7.37 -8.43 -10.34
C ILE A 88 6.05 -9.22 -10.46
N ASN A 89 5.56 -9.52 -11.66
CA ASN A 89 4.32 -10.29 -11.84
C ASN A 89 4.42 -11.70 -11.25
N GLU A 90 5.55 -12.38 -11.46
CA GLU A 90 5.81 -13.69 -10.85
C GLU A 90 5.94 -13.58 -9.32
N ALA A 91 6.58 -12.53 -8.82
CA ALA A 91 6.67 -12.27 -7.38
C ALA A 91 5.27 -12.09 -6.74
N VAL A 92 4.40 -11.30 -7.38
CA VAL A 92 3.01 -11.12 -6.94
C VAL A 92 2.25 -12.45 -6.98
N SER A 93 2.38 -13.23 -8.05
CA SER A 93 1.72 -14.55 -8.13
C SER A 93 2.14 -15.49 -7.01
N CYS A 94 3.44 -15.50 -6.67
CA CYS A 94 3.96 -16.30 -5.56
C CYS A 94 3.44 -15.81 -4.20
N LEU A 95 3.43 -14.50 -3.96
CA LEU A 95 2.88 -13.92 -2.72
C LEU A 95 1.38 -14.19 -2.58
N ASP A 96 0.60 -14.09 -3.66
CA ASP A 96 -0.84 -14.35 -3.62
C ASP A 96 -1.14 -15.81 -3.29
N ARG A 97 -0.38 -16.75 -3.85
CA ARG A 97 -0.43 -18.17 -3.44
C ARG A 97 -0.09 -18.35 -1.96
N ALA A 98 0.94 -17.66 -1.46
CA ALA A 98 1.31 -17.71 -0.05
C ALA A 98 0.18 -17.15 0.85
N VAL A 99 -0.42 -16.02 0.46
CA VAL A 99 -1.57 -15.41 1.15
C VAL A 99 -2.72 -16.41 1.26
N ASN A 100 -3.11 -17.05 0.15
CA ASN A 100 -4.18 -18.04 0.14
C ASN A 100 -3.89 -19.20 1.10
N ILE A 101 -2.66 -19.73 1.11
CA ILE A 101 -2.28 -20.80 2.04
C ILE A 101 -2.30 -20.30 3.49
N PHE A 102 -1.81 -19.10 3.78
CA PHE A 102 -1.85 -18.52 5.14
C PHE A 102 -3.28 -18.30 5.63
N CYS A 103 -4.19 -17.86 4.76
CA CYS A 103 -5.62 -17.77 5.05
C CYS A 103 -6.21 -19.14 5.39
N ASP A 104 -5.92 -20.18 4.59
CA ASP A 104 -6.43 -21.54 4.79
C ASP A 104 -6.01 -22.16 6.13
N ILE A 105 -4.85 -21.76 6.67
CA ILE A 105 -4.34 -22.23 7.97
C ILE A 105 -4.61 -21.24 9.12
N GLY A 106 -5.41 -20.20 8.89
CA GLY A 106 -5.82 -19.23 9.91
C GLY A 106 -4.72 -18.24 10.35
N ARG A 107 -3.64 -18.07 9.58
CA ARG A 107 -2.54 -17.15 9.88
C ARG A 107 -2.79 -15.78 9.24
N LEU A 108 -3.88 -15.14 9.61
CA LEU A 108 -4.39 -13.90 9.00
C LEU A 108 -3.41 -12.72 9.13
N SER A 109 -2.75 -12.56 10.28
CA SER A 109 -1.66 -11.58 10.44
C SER A 109 -0.54 -11.72 9.39
N MET A 110 -0.18 -12.94 8.98
CA MET A 110 0.83 -13.16 7.94
C MET A 110 0.28 -12.85 6.55
N ALA A 111 -0.96 -13.27 6.26
CA ALA A 111 -1.65 -12.93 5.02
C ALA A 111 -1.73 -11.40 4.83
N ALA A 112 -2.12 -10.66 5.87
CA ALA A 112 -2.19 -9.20 5.88
C ALA A 112 -0.86 -8.53 5.50
N ARG A 113 0.24 -9.04 6.06
CA ARG A 113 1.60 -8.56 5.77
C ARG A 113 1.99 -8.77 4.31
N TYR A 114 1.70 -9.93 3.74
CA TYR A 114 2.03 -10.19 2.33
C TYR A 114 1.08 -9.48 1.35
N LEU A 115 -0.19 -9.26 1.71
CA LEU A 115 -1.08 -8.36 0.97
C LEU A 115 -0.52 -6.94 0.91
N LYS A 116 0.02 -6.44 2.04
CA LYS A 116 0.70 -5.14 2.09
C LYS A 116 1.92 -5.11 1.16
N GLU A 117 2.73 -6.17 1.17
CA GLU A 117 3.91 -6.25 0.31
C GLU A 117 3.54 -6.30 -1.17
N ILE A 118 2.48 -7.00 -1.56
CA ILE A 118 1.95 -6.96 -2.93
C ILE A 118 1.53 -5.54 -3.30
N ALA A 119 0.86 -4.82 -2.40
CA ALA A 119 0.46 -3.44 -2.64
C ALA A 119 1.67 -2.51 -2.84
N GLU A 120 2.74 -2.69 -2.06
CA GLU A 120 4.01 -1.96 -2.21
C GLU A 120 4.72 -2.27 -3.53
N LEU A 121 4.61 -3.50 -4.05
CA LEU A 121 5.12 -3.86 -5.37
C LEU A 121 4.39 -3.10 -6.47
N TYR A 122 3.05 -3.09 -6.44
CA TYR A 122 2.26 -2.34 -7.41
C TYR A 122 2.45 -0.82 -7.29
N GLU A 123 2.64 -0.30 -6.07
CA GLU A 123 3.03 1.11 -5.86
C GLU A 123 4.34 1.42 -6.58
N SER A 124 5.34 0.53 -6.48
CA SER A 124 6.64 0.72 -7.15
C SER A 124 6.59 0.66 -8.67
N GLU A 125 5.63 -0.09 -9.24
CA GLU A 125 5.34 -0.12 -10.68
C GLU A 125 4.40 1.01 -11.14
N GLN A 126 4.00 1.90 -10.23
CA GLN A 126 3.01 2.95 -10.48
C GLN A 126 1.63 2.42 -10.93
N ASN A 127 1.31 1.17 -10.61
CA ASN A 127 -0.01 0.59 -10.84
C ASN A 127 -0.93 0.91 -9.66
N ILE A 128 -1.46 2.15 -9.67
CA ILE A 128 -2.24 2.71 -8.56
C ILE A 128 -3.53 1.91 -8.32
N ASP A 129 -4.21 1.47 -9.37
CA ASP A 129 -5.45 0.70 -9.28
C ASP A 129 -5.27 -0.61 -8.50
N GLN A 130 -4.22 -1.38 -8.84
CA GLN A 130 -3.93 -2.62 -8.13
C GLN A 130 -3.40 -2.36 -6.71
N ALA A 131 -2.53 -1.36 -6.54
CA ALA A 131 -2.02 -1.00 -5.22
C ALA A 131 -3.17 -0.67 -4.24
N LEU A 132 -4.16 0.10 -4.69
CA LEU A 132 -5.35 0.44 -3.91
C LEU A 132 -6.11 -0.82 -3.45
N VAL A 133 -6.40 -1.75 -4.36
CA VAL A 133 -7.14 -2.99 -4.04
C VAL A 133 -6.41 -3.83 -2.99
N TYR A 134 -5.08 -3.99 -3.12
CA TYR A 134 -4.32 -4.80 -2.17
C TYR A 134 -4.10 -4.10 -0.82
N TYR A 135 -3.94 -2.77 -0.79
CA TYR A 135 -3.90 -2.02 0.46
C TYR A 135 -5.23 -2.08 1.21
N GLU A 136 -6.38 -2.08 0.52
CA GLU A 136 -7.71 -2.26 1.14
C GLU A 136 -7.82 -3.64 1.79
N LYS A 137 -7.54 -4.70 1.05
CA LYS A 137 -7.55 -6.07 1.61
C LYS A 137 -6.61 -6.19 2.81
N SER A 138 -5.42 -5.61 2.72
CA SER A 138 -4.45 -5.61 3.82
C SER A 138 -4.97 -4.87 5.06
N ALA A 139 -5.58 -3.69 4.87
CA ALA A 139 -6.19 -2.91 5.94
C ALA A 139 -7.30 -3.68 6.65
N ASP A 140 -8.18 -4.35 5.90
CA ASP A 140 -9.29 -5.13 6.46
C ASP A 140 -8.78 -6.31 7.30
N PHE A 141 -7.75 -7.02 6.82
CA PHE A 141 -7.15 -8.11 7.58
C PHE A 141 -6.49 -7.61 8.86
N PHE A 142 -5.71 -6.51 8.81
CA PHE A 142 -5.11 -5.95 10.01
C PHE A 142 -6.15 -5.40 10.99
N GLN A 143 -7.25 -4.86 10.49
CA GLN A 143 -8.35 -4.38 11.33
C GLN A 143 -9.04 -5.54 12.07
N ASN A 144 -9.26 -6.66 11.40
CA ASN A 144 -9.85 -7.87 11.98
C ASN A 144 -8.93 -8.51 13.05
N GLU A 145 -7.62 -8.41 12.87
CA GLU A 145 -6.61 -8.88 13.84
C GLU A 145 -6.31 -7.82 14.94
N GLU A 146 -7.09 -6.75 15.02
CA GLU A 146 -6.93 -5.62 15.97
C GLU A 146 -5.58 -4.87 15.88
N VAL A 147 -4.84 -5.04 14.79
CA VAL A 147 -3.55 -4.37 14.50
C VAL A 147 -3.80 -2.97 13.93
N THR A 148 -4.39 -2.10 14.75
CA THR A 148 -4.93 -0.79 14.33
C THR A 148 -3.88 0.14 13.71
N THR A 149 -2.65 0.18 14.24
CA THR A 149 -1.60 1.06 13.72
C THR A 149 -1.26 0.75 12.27
N THR A 150 -1.06 -0.54 11.94
CA THR A 150 -0.72 -0.97 10.57
C THR A 150 -1.93 -0.91 9.65
N ALA A 151 -3.14 -1.20 10.16
CA ALA A 151 -4.38 -0.99 9.43
C ALA A 151 -4.51 0.48 8.98
N ASN A 152 -4.27 1.43 9.90
CA ASN A 152 -4.33 2.86 9.60
C ASN A 152 -3.25 3.32 8.62
N GLN A 153 -2.04 2.74 8.66
CA GLN A 153 -1.02 3.00 7.62
C GLN A 153 -1.50 2.54 6.23
N CYS A 154 -2.14 1.38 6.14
CA CYS A 154 -2.68 0.87 4.87
C CYS A 154 -3.85 1.75 4.41
N LYS A 155 -4.79 2.08 5.31
CA LYS A 155 -5.91 3.01 5.01
C LYS A 155 -5.42 4.38 4.53
N GLN A 156 -4.35 4.94 5.10
CA GLN A 156 -3.76 6.19 4.60
C GLN A 156 -3.30 6.06 3.15
N LYS A 157 -2.66 4.94 2.77
CA LYS A 157 -2.27 4.67 1.38
C LYS A 157 -3.48 4.54 0.46
N VAL A 158 -4.51 3.82 0.90
CA VAL A 158 -5.81 3.75 0.18
C VAL A 158 -6.37 5.15 -0.07
N ALA A 159 -6.43 6.00 0.95
CA ALA A 159 -6.95 7.35 0.82
C ALA A 159 -6.11 8.22 -0.14
N GLN A 160 -4.78 8.08 -0.11
CA GLN A 160 -3.88 8.80 -1.03
C GLN A 160 -4.14 8.42 -2.48
N PHE A 161 -4.20 7.11 -2.77
CA PHE A 161 -4.44 6.59 -4.12
C PHE A 161 -5.88 6.85 -4.59
N ALA A 162 -6.87 6.71 -3.72
CA ALA A 162 -8.25 7.05 -4.01
C ALA A 162 -8.38 8.51 -4.47
N ALA A 163 -7.73 9.45 -3.78
CA ALA A 163 -7.73 10.86 -4.19
C ALA A 163 -7.02 11.09 -5.53
N GLN A 164 -5.92 10.38 -5.80
CA GLN A 164 -5.23 10.47 -7.10
C GLN A 164 -6.13 10.00 -8.25
N LEU A 165 -6.90 8.93 -8.03
CA LEU A 165 -7.92 8.40 -8.94
C LEU A 165 -9.25 9.19 -8.92
N GLU A 166 -9.26 10.37 -8.30
CA GLU A 166 -10.44 11.26 -8.20
C GLU A 166 -11.64 10.68 -7.42
N GLN A 167 -11.42 9.59 -6.68
CA GLN A 167 -12.37 9.03 -5.72
C GLN A 167 -12.34 9.83 -4.41
N TYR A 168 -12.56 11.15 -4.49
CA TYR A 168 -12.40 12.07 -3.37
C TYR A 168 -13.28 11.70 -2.17
N GLN A 169 -14.52 11.27 -2.41
CA GLN A 169 -15.45 10.89 -1.34
C GLN A 169 -14.92 9.73 -0.49
N LYS A 170 -14.36 8.70 -1.13
CA LYS A 170 -13.72 7.57 -0.45
C LYS A 170 -12.52 8.01 0.37
N SER A 171 -11.68 8.88 -0.19
CA SER A 171 -10.51 9.44 0.52
C SER A 171 -10.91 10.23 1.77
N ILE A 172 -11.94 11.07 1.66
CA ILE A 172 -12.48 11.87 2.77
C ILE A 172 -12.93 10.96 3.91
N GLU A 173 -13.77 9.97 3.62
CA GLU A 173 -14.32 9.04 4.61
C GLU A 173 -13.21 8.34 5.39
N ILE A 174 -12.19 7.85 4.69
CA ILE A 174 -11.05 7.17 5.30
C ILE A 174 -10.23 8.13 6.19
N TYR A 175 -9.91 9.34 5.72
CA TYR A 175 -9.15 10.29 6.52
C TYR A 175 -9.93 10.76 7.76
N GLU A 176 -11.23 11.01 7.63
CA GLU A 176 -12.09 11.34 8.76
C GLU A 176 -12.18 10.18 9.77
N GLU A 177 -12.27 8.93 9.30
CA GLU A 177 -12.26 7.74 10.17
C GLU A 177 -10.95 7.65 10.96
N ILE A 178 -9.80 7.78 10.29
CA ILE A 178 -8.49 7.73 10.94
C ILE A 178 -8.33 8.88 11.93
N ALA A 179 -8.81 10.08 11.59
CA ALA A 179 -8.80 11.23 12.50
C ALA A 179 -9.59 10.95 13.78
N ARG A 180 -10.83 10.45 13.66
CA ARG A 180 -11.67 10.07 14.81
C ARG A 180 -11.01 9.01 15.69
N GLN A 181 -10.41 7.98 15.08
CA GLN A 181 -9.70 6.93 15.83
C GLN A 181 -8.44 7.47 16.54
N SER A 182 -7.71 8.36 15.87
CA SER A 182 -6.45 8.91 16.40
C SER A 182 -6.66 9.84 17.59
N LEU A 183 -7.81 10.51 17.69
CA LEU A 183 -8.17 11.34 18.85
C LEU A 183 -8.30 10.54 20.14
N ASN A 184 -8.69 9.27 20.06
CA ASN A 184 -8.77 8.37 21.20
C ASN A 184 -7.39 7.90 21.69
N SER A 185 -6.30 8.23 20.97
CA SER A 185 -4.93 7.83 21.29
C SER A 185 -4.04 9.03 21.60
N ASN A 186 -3.52 9.09 22.82
CA ASN A 186 -2.60 10.15 23.25
C ASN A 186 -1.32 10.26 22.42
N LEU A 187 -0.91 9.17 21.75
CA LEU A 187 0.26 9.14 20.87
C LEU A 187 -0.06 9.67 19.47
N LEU A 188 -1.25 9.37 18.95
CA LEU A 188 -1.63 9.68 17.56
C LEU A 188 -2.36 11.03 17.41
N LYS A 189 -2.86 11.61 18.50
CA LYS A 189 -3.61 12.88 18.48
C LYS A 189 -2.90 14.03 17.74
N TYR A 190 -1.56 14.07 17.77
CA TYR A 190 -0.79 15.11 17.07
C TYR A 190 -0.86 15.02 15.55
N GLY A 191 -1.22 13.84 15.00
CA GLY A 191 -1.39 13.61 13.57
C GLY A 191 -2.79 13.95 13.03
N VAL A 192 -3.76 14.21 13.91
CA VAL A 192 -5.18 14.43 13.54
C VAL A 192 -5.34 15.58 12.56
N LYS A 193 -4.71 16.72 12.85
CA LYS A 193 -4.72 17.90 11.96
C LYS A 193 -4.22 17.60 10.54
N GLY A 194 -3.29 16.66 10.38
CA GLY A 194 -2.78 16.24 9.07
C GLY A 194 -3.80 15.39 8.30
N HIS A 195 -4.53 14.52 9.00
CA HIS A 195 -5.64 13.75 8.41
C HIS A 195 -6.80 14.66 8.02
N LEU A 196 -7.19 15.60 8.88
CA LEU A 196 -8.24 16.59 8.60
C LEU A 196 -7.85 17.51 7.44
N LEU A 197 -6.57 17.93 7.35
CA LEU A 197 -6.06 18.68 6.20
C LEU A 197 -6.24 17.88 4.90
N ASN A 198 -5.81 16.62 4.87
CA ASN A 198 -5.92 15.79 3.67
C ASN A 198 -7.38 15.56 3.26
N ALA A 199 -8.28 15.33 4.23
CA ALA A 199 -9.71 15.23 3.98
C ALA A 199 -10.29 16.55 3.44
N GLY A 200 -9.89 17.69 4.01
CA GLY A 200 -10.27 19.02 3.55
C GLY A 200 -9.80 19.33 2.12
N ILE A 201 -8.56 18.98 1.76
CA ILE A 201 -8.06 19.12 0.38
C ILE A 201 -8.91 18.29 -0.59
N CYS A 202 -9.32 17.09 -0.19
CA CYS A 202 -10.22 16.28 -1.01
C CYS A 202 -11.63 16.88 -1.14
N GLN A 203 -12.15 17.52 -0.09
CA GLN A 203 -13.41 18.29 -0.18
C GLN A 203 -13.28 19.47 -1.14
N LEU A 204 -12.17 20.22 -1.07
CA LEU A 204 -11.87 21.31 -2.01
C LEU A 204 -11.81 20.82 -3.47
N CYS A 205 -11.27 19.62 -3.72
CA CYS A 205 -11.23 19.01 -5.05
C CYS A 205 -12.63 18.73 -5.66
N LYS A 206 -13.66 18.58 -4.82
CA LYS A 206 -15.05 18.44 -5.28
C LYS A 206 -15.63 19.76 -5.80
N GLY A 207 -15.06 20.90 -5.40
CA GLY A 207 -15.49 22.23 -5.86
C GLY A 207 -16.81 22.72 -5.27
N ASP A 208 -17.26 22.12 -4.15
CA ASP A 208 -18.48 22.50 -3.44
C ASP A 208 -18.11 23.29 -2.17
N VAL A 209 -18.29 24.61 -2.23
CA VAL A 209 -17.97 25.56 -1.14
C VAL A 209 -18.80 25.26 0.11
N VAL A 210 -20.07 24.89 -0.06
CA VAL A 210 -20.95 24.57 1.07
C VAL A 210 -20.48 23.29 1.76
N ALA A 211 -20.06 22.28 1.00
CA ALA A 211 -19.55 21.03 1.57
C ALA A 211 -18.25 21.22 2.37
N ILE A 212 -17.30 22.04 1.89
CA ILE A 212 -16.07 22.31 2.65
C ILE A 212 -16.36 23.15 3.90
N THR A 213 -17.23 24.15 3.84
CA THR A 213 -17.59 24.96 5.01
C THR A 213 -18.25 24.09 6.09
N ASN A 214 -19.21 23.26 5.71
CA ASN A 214 -19.82 22.30 6.63
C ASN A 214 -18.80 21.28 7.16
N ALA A 215 -17.81 20.87 6.36
CA ALA A 215 -16.75 19.96 6.80
C ALA A 215 -15.83 20.63 7.82
N LEU A 216 -15.46 21.89 7.61
CA LEU A 216 -14.64 22.67 8.55
C LEU A 216 -15.32 22.82 9.91
N GLU A 217 -16.63 23.07 9.94
CA GLU A 217 -17.41 23.11 11.19
C GLU A 217 -17.34 21.75 11.91
N ARG A 218 -17.63 20.65 11.21
CA ARG A 218 -17.52 19.29 11.79
C ARG A 218 -16.11 18.98 12.28
N TYR A 219 -15.07 19.44 11.60
CA TYR A 219 -13.68 19.21 12.01
C TYR A 219 -13.34 19.98 13.29
N GLN A 220 -13.85 21.20 13.44
CA GLN A 220 -13.68 22.02 14.66
C GLN A 220 -14.47 21.46 15.84
N GLU A 221 -15.67 20.90 15.59
CA GLU A 221 -16.43 20.18 16.62
C GLU A 221 -15.71 18.91 17.07
N LEU A 222 -15.08 18.20 16.13
CA LEU A 222 -14.35 16.96 16.38
C LEU A 222 -13.05 17.21 17.18
N ASP A 223 -12.30 18.25 16.82
CA ASP A 223 -11.10 18.69 17.54
C ASP A 223 -11.14 20.22 17.69
N PRO A 224 -11.52 20.75 18.88
CA PRO A 224 -11.59 22.19 19.13
C PRO A 224 -10.26 22.91 18.91
N THR A 225 -9.12 22.21 19.02
CA THR A 225 -7.80 22.79 18.77
C THR A 225 -7.52 23.03 17.29
N PHE A 226 -8.24 22.34 16.40
CA PHE A 226 -8.08 22.43 14.95
C PHE A 226 -8.32 23.86 14.43
N SER A 227 -9.28 24.58 15.01
CA SER A 227 -9.59 25.98 14.68
C SER A 227 -8.36 26.91 14.74
N GLY A 228 -7.43 26.66 15.66
CA GLY A 228 -6.20 27.45 15.82
C GLY A 228 -5.03 27.00 14.94
N THR A 229 -5.21 25.97 14.11
CA THR A 229 -4.14 25.37 13.31
C THR A 229 -3.96 26.08 11.97
N ARG A 230 -2.76 25.97 11.40
CA ARG A 230 -2.47 26.49 10.05
C ARG A 230 -3.24 25.71 9.00
N GLU A 231 -3.47 24.43 9.26
CA GLU A 231 -4.21 23.50 8.43
C GLU A 231 -5.68 23.92 8.27
N CYS A 232 -6.36 24.30 9.36
CA CYS A 232 -7.72 24.83 9.29
C CYS A 232 -7.78 26.17 8.58
N ARG A 233 -6.83 27.08 8.87
CA ARG A 233 -6.75 28.38 8.20
C ARG A 233 -6.57 28.24 6.69
N LEU A 234 -5.64 27.38 6.25
CA LEU A 234 -5.42 27.08 4.84
C LEU A 234 -6.71 26.64 4.13
N LEU A 235 -7.46 25.70 4.73
CA LEU A 235 -8.70 25.20 4.15
C LEU A 235 -9.79 26.28 4.07
N ALA A 236 -9.94 27.10 5.11
CA ALA A 236 -10.91 28.19 5.14
C ALA A 236 -10.57 29.29 4.13
N ASP A 237 -9.30 29.69 4.06
CA ASP A 237 -8.84 30.76 3.16
C ASP A 237 -8.92 30.31 1.69
N ILE A 238 -8.61 29.04 1.40
CA ILE A 238 -8.83 28.47 0.06
C ILE A 238 -10.33 28.40 -0.27
N ALA A 239 -11.18 27.95 0.67
CA ALA A 239 -12.62 27.89 0.44
C ALA A 239 -13.19 29.29 0.10
N ALA A 240 -12.75 30.33 0.82
CA ALA A 240 -13.11 31.71 0.54
C ALA A 240 -12.58 32.19 -0.83
N ALA A 241 -11.35 31.83 -1.21
CA ALA A 241 -10.82 32.16 -2.53
C ALA A 241 -11.59 31.46 -3.67
N ILE A 242 -12.12 30.26 -3.44
CA ILE A 242 -12.98 29.56 -4.41
C ILE A 242 -14.35 30.24 -4.50
N ASP A 243 -14.92 30.70 -3.39
CA ASP A 243 -16.21 31.42 -3.35
C ASP A 243 -16.15 32.80 -4.01
N GLU A 244 -15.01 33.48 -3.85
CA GLU A 244 -14.71 34.79 -4.47
C GLU A 244 -14.19 34.67 -5.91
N GLU A 245 -14.01 33.44 -6.42
CA GLU A 245 -13.41 33.14 -7.73
C GLU A 245 -12.00 33.74 -7.95
N ASP A 246 -11.27 34.02 -6.85
CA ASP A 246 -9.98 34.71 -6.89
C ASP A 246 -8.79 33.73 -6.93
N VAL A 247 -8.29 33.49 -8.15
CA VAL A 247 -7.11 32.64 -8.39
C VAL A 247 -5.82 33.23 -7.80
N GLY A 248 -5.74 34.57 -7.68
CA GLY A 248 -4.62 35.29 -7.07
C GLY A 248 -4.54 34.98 -5.59
N LYS A 249 -5.64 35.22 -4.87
CA LYS A 249 -5.79 34.90 -3.44
C LYS A 249 -5.53 33.42 -3.16
N PHE A 250 -6.07 32.51 -3.98
CA PHE A 250 -5.76 31.08 -3.87
C PHE A 250 -4.25 30.82 -3.92
N THR A 251 -3.55 31.43 -4.88
CA THR A 251 -2.12 31.22 -5.07
C THR A 251 -1.30 31.78 -3.91
N ASP A 252 -1.67 32.95 -3.39
CA ASP A 252 -1.00 33.58 -2.26
C ASP A 252 -1.16 32.77 -0.98
N VAL A 253 -2.37 32.29 -0.70
CA VAL A 253 -2.66 31.43 0.47
C VAL A 253 -1.84 30.14 0.44
N VAL A 254 -1.80 29.45 -0.72
CA VAL A 254 -0.99 28.23 -0.89
C VAL A 254 0.49 28.51 -0.70
N LYS A 255 1.00 29.62 -1.25
CA LYS A 255 2.41 30.03 -1.13
C LYS A 255 2.80 30.39 0.30
N GLU A 256 1.93 31.10 1.02
CA GLU A 256 2.14 31.42 2.44
C GLU A 256 2.25 30.14 3.26
N PHE A 257 1.32 29.19 3.05
CA PHE A 257 1.36 27.92 3.75
C PHE A 257 2.62 27.11 3.43
N ASP A 258 2.98 26.98 2.15
CA ASP A 258 4.15 26.22 1.71
C ASP A 258 5.48 26.78 2.27
N SER A 259 5.59 28.11 2.38
CA SER A 259 6.77 28.78 2.97
C SER A 259 7.00 28.41 4.45
N MET A 260 5.92 28.04 5.13
CA MET A 260 5.87 27.76 6.56
C MET A 260 5.82 26.25 6.85
N THR A 261 5.23 25.47 5.96
CA THR A 261 5.00 24.03 6.07
C THR A 261 5.05 23.45 4.66
N PRO A 262 6.21 22.94 4.23
CA PRO A 262 6.41 22.46 2.87
C PRO A 262 5.35 21.43 2.47
N LEU A 263 4.72 21.66 1.32
CA LEU A 263 3.74 20.77 0.73
C LEU A 263 4.44 19.58 0.09
N ASP A 264 3.97 18.38 0.44
CA ASP A 264 4.40 17.18 -0.28
C ASP A 264 3.80 17.12 -1.69
N SER A 265 4.36 16.25 -2.54
CA SER A 265 3.93 16.10 -3.93
C SER A 265 2.44 15.76 -4.08
N TRP A 266 1.86 15.03 -3.13
CA TRP A 266 0.44 14.65 -3.18
C TRP A 266 -0.46 15.87 -2.95
N LYS A 267 -0.19 16.68 -1.92
CA LYS A 267 -0.94 17.92 -1.64
C LYS A 267 -0.81 18.90 -2.78
N THR A 268 0.41 19.09 -3.29
CA THR A 268 0.67 19.98 -4.43
C THR A 268 -0.14 19.56 -5.66
N THR A 269 -0.17 18.26 -5.98
CA THR A 269 -0.96 17.75 -7.11
C THR A 269 -2.45 18.05 -6.97
N LEU A 270 -3.02 17.81 -5.78
CA LEU A 270 -4.44 18.06 -5.55
C LEU A 270 -4.80 19.54 -5.54
N LEU A 271 -3.98 20.38 -4.90
CA LEU A 271 -4.18 21.84 -4.89
C LEU A 271 -4.04 22.43 -6.29
N LEU A 272 -3.16 21.89 -7.14
CA LEU A 272 -3.09 22.26 -8.55
C LEU A 272 -4.39 21.93 -9.29
N ARG A 273 -4.97 20.74 -9.07
CA ARG A 273 -6.28 20.38 -9.65
C ARG A 273 -7.39 21.35 -9.22
N VAL A 274 -7.40 21.76 -7.94
CA VAL A 274 -8.35 22.78 -7.44
C VAL A 274 -8.16 24.11 -8.17
N LYS A 275 -6.90 24.57 -8.29
CA LYS A 275 -6.56 25.81 -8.99
C LYS A 275 -6.96 25.79 -10.46
N GLU A 276 -6.74 24.67 -11.15
CA GLU A 276 -7.11 24.52 -12.57
C GLU A 276 -8.63 24.57 -12.75
N LYS A 277 -9.40 23.94 -11.86
CA LYS A 277 -10.87 24.05 -11.86
C LYS A 277 -11.35 25.48 -11.59
N LEU A 278 -10.70 26.20 -10.69
CA LEU A 278 -11.04 27.59 -10.38
C LEU A 278 -10.79 28.51 -11.59
N LYS A 279 -9.63 28.39 -12.23
CA LYS A 279 -9.29 29.13 -13.45
C LYS A 279 -10.26 28.86 -14.61
N ALA A 280 -10.74 27.62 -14.73
CA ALA A 280 -11.70 27.28 -15.78
C ALA A 280 -13.03 28.04 -15.60
N LYS A 281 -13.48 28.22 -14.36
CA LYS A 281 -14.69 29.00 -14.05
C LYS A 281 -14.52 30.49 -14.33
N GLU A 282 -13.41 31.09 -13.89
CA GLU A 282 -13.09 32.50 -14.11
C GLU A 282 -13.10 32.85 -15.62
N LEU A 283 -12.54 31.97 -16.46
CA LEU A 283 -12.55 32.16 -17.92
C LEU A 283 -13.94 31.98 -18.55
N GLU A 284 -14.78 31.09 -18.03
CA GLU A 284 -16.15 30.92 -18.51
C GLU A 284 -17.02 32.14 -18.21
N GLU A 285 -16.80 32.80 -17.07
CA GLU A 285 -17.52 34.05 -16.74
C GLU A 285 -17.04 35.23 -17.58
N ASP A 286 -15.73 35.39 -17.79
CA ASP A 286 -15.16 36.45 -18.63
C ASP A 286 -15.65 36.36 -20.10
N ASP A 287 -15.79 35.15 -20.66
CA ASP A 287 -16.31 34.93 -22.03
C ASP A 287 -17.82 35.23 -22.17
N LEU A 288 -18.57 35.28 -21.06
CA LEU A 288 -20.01 35.55 -21.02
C LEU A 288 -20.37 37.03 -20.75
N THR A 289 -19.40 37.86 -20.38
CA THR A 289 -19.57 39.29 -20.07
C THR A 289 -19.10 40.22 -21.20
#